data_AF-A0A369IYJ5-F1
#
_entry.id   AF-A0A369IYJ5-F1
#
_cell.length_a   1.000
_cell.length_b   1.000
_cell.length_c   1.000
_cell.angle_alpha   90.00
_cell.angle_beta   90.00
_cell.angle_gamma   90.00
#
_symmetry.space_group_name_H-M   'P 1'
#
loop_
_entity.id
_entity.type
_entity.pdbx_description
1 polymer ?
#
loop_
_entity_poly.entity_id
_entity_poly.type
_entity_poly.pdbx_seq_one_letter_code
_entity_poly.pdbx_strand_id
1 'polypeptide(L)'
;MAAPIPPPIFILPPPPFAILPVGAYGISYDISTNATERDLPDGWNSRRARTYNQLIALLNAAGFDRHQYSDYRSLATTGFITWATMWNLRNINPPMKLESTVIGMKMQFYHHAFLFDITADLQLGGAGAPTLRGPTPANLVQQAPLMGNLLPVPAPLVAPPVPLPVHTRASQSAGVPINWMR
;
A
#
# COMPACT_ATOMS: atom_id res chain seq x y z
N MET A 1 38.44 -1.85 -6.24
CA MET A 1 38.31 -1.15 -7.53
C MET A 1 36.85 -0.83 -7.75
N ALA A 2 36.47 0.44 -7.88
CA ALA A 2 35.10 0.79 -8.24
C ALA A 2 34.90 0.46 -9.73
N ALA A 3 33.85 -0.31 -10.05
CA ALA A 3 33.50 -0.56 -11.44
C ALA A 3 33.18 0.77 -12.14
N PRO A 4 33.51 0.94 -13.43
CA PRO A 4 33.16 2.13 -14.18
C PRO A 4 31.65 2.35 -14.14
N ILE A 5 31.23 3.59 -13.85
CA ILE A 5 29.82 3.98 -13.89
C ILE A 5 29.37 3.87 -15.35
N PRO A 6 28.38 3.01 -15.67
CA PRO A 6 27.86 2.93 -17.04
C PRO A 6 27.28 4.29 -17.45
N PRO A 7 27.37 4.67 -18.73
CA PRO A 7 26.83 5.93 -19.20
C PRO A 7 25.32 6.01 -18.91
N PRO A 8 24.77 7.20 -18.64
CA PRO A 8 23.35 7.37 -18.39
C PRO A 8 22.55 6.88 -19.59
N ILE A 9 21.68 5.88 -19.37
CA ILE A 9 20.76 5.40 -20.40
C ILE A 9 19.60 6.38 -20.48
N PHE A 10 19.62 7.23 -21.50
CA PHE A 10 18.48 8.06 -21.89
C PHE A 10 17.54 7.25 -22.76
N ILE A 11 16.36 6.94 -22.23
CA ILE A 11 15.26 6.38 -23.03
C ILE A 11 14.25 7.50 -23.23
N LEU A 12 13.83 7.70 -24.49
CA LEU A 12 12.73 8.58 -24.79
C LEU A 12 11.43 7.94 -24.29
N PRO A 13 10.53 8.71 -23.64
CA PRO A 13 9.23 8.18 -23.29
C PRO A 13 8.52 7.67 -24.54
N PRO A 14 7.73 6.60 -24.42
CA PRO A 14 6.80 6.20 -25.47
C PRO A 14 6.02 7.41 -26.02
N PRO A 15 5.92 7.57 -27.36
CA PRO A 15 5.26 8.72 -27.99
C PRO A 15 3.87 9.06 -27.43
N PRO A 16 3.02 8.10 -27.03
CA PRO A 16 1.72 8.41 -26.45
C PRO A 16 1.78 9.33 -25.22
N PHE A 17 2.86 9.32 -24.43
CA PHE A 17 2.95 10.14 -23.22
C PHE A 17 3.15 11.64 -23.50
N ALA A 18 3.58 12.00 -24.70
CA ALA A 18 3.73 13.40 -25.11
C ALA A 18 2.40 14.08 -25.47
N ILE A 19 1.37 13.29 -25.80
CA ILE A 19 0.05 13.79 -26.22
C ILE A 19 -1.03 13.66 -25.14
N LEU A 20 -0.69 13.07 -23.99
CA LEU A 20 -1.62 13.01 -22.87
C LEU A 20 -1.81 14.42 -22.26
N PRO A 21 -3.02 14.75 -21.81
CA PRO A 21 -3.31 16.08 -21.26
C PRO A 21 -2.56 16.34 -19.95
N VAL A 22 -2.35 17.62 -19.64
CA VAL A 22 -1.96 18.04 -18.29
C VAL A 22 -3.10 17.69 -17.32
N GLY A 23 -2.80 17.14 -16.16
CA GLY A 23 -3.82 16.84 -15.16
C GLY A 23 -3.31 16.00 -14.00
N ALA A 24 -4.23 15.25 -13.38
CA ALA A 24 -3.92 14.37 -12.27
C ALA A 24 -3.38 13.02 -12.77
N TYR A 25 -2.18 12.66 -12.30
CA TYR A 25 -1.55 11.39 -12.62
C TYR A 25 -1.18 10.62 -11.36
N GLY A 26 -1.26 9.31 -11.47
CA GLY A 26 -0.86 8.34 -10.44
C GLY A 26 0.37 7.56 -10.86
N ILE A 27 1.19 7.23 -9.87
CA ILE A 27 2.22 6.19 -9.97
C ILE A 27 1.90 5.15 -8.92
N SER A 28 1.74 3.90 -9.35
CA SER A 28 1.70 2.76 -8.45
C SER A 28 2.83 1.80 -8.74
N TYR A 29 3.38 1.20 -7.68
CA TYR A 29 4.42 0.19 -7.82
C TYR A 29 4.24 -0.96 -6.83
N ASP A 30 4.80 -2.10 -7.19
CA ASP A 30 4.94 -3.24 -6.33
C ASP A 30 6.36 -3.81 -6.46
N ILE A 31 6.95 -4.17 -5.33
CA ILE A 31 8.31 -4.72 -5.24
C ILE A 31 8.29 -6.03 -4.46
N SER A 32 9.05 -7.01 -4.94
CA SER A 32 9.20 -8.29 -4.29
C SER A 32 9.91 -8.11 -2.95
N THR A 33 9.16 -8.29 -1.87
CA THR A 33 9.72 -8.29 -0.51
C THR A 33 10.74 -9.41 -0.36
N ASN A 34 10.48 -10.59 -0.92
CA ASN A 34 11.42 -11.71 -0.89
C ASN A 34 12.75 -11.39 -1.58
N ALA A 35 12.72 -10.88 -2.82
CA ALA A 35 13.96 -10.51 -3.52
C ALA A 35 14.69 -9.32 -2.88
N THR A 36 13.97 -8.49 -2.13
CA THR A 36 14.57 -7.37 -1.39
C THR A 36 15.27 -7.83 -0.10
N GLU A 37 14.64 -8.73 0.65
CA GLU A 37 15.06 -9.06 2.03
C GLU A 37 15.86 -10.37 2.17
N ARG A 38 15.75 -11.32 1.23
CA ARG A 38 16.53 -12.57 1.28
C ARG A 38 18.03 -12.30 1.10
N ASP A 39 18.83 -13.21 1.64
CA ASP A 39 20.28 -13.14 1.50
C ASP A 39 20.75 -13.47 0.07
N LEU A 40 21.99 -13.11 -0.24
CA LEU A 40 22.61 -13.49 -1.52
C LEU A 40 22.70 -15.03 -1.62
N PRO A 41 22.51 -15.62 -2.82
CA PRO A 41 22.29 -14.99 -4.11
C PRO A 41 20.81 -14.68 -4.44
N ASP A 42 19.88 -15.02 -3.55
CA ASP A 42 18.43 -14.98 -3.81
C ASP A 42 17.80 -13.59 -3.60
N GLY A 43 18.53 -12.66 -3.00
CA GLY A 43 18.07 -11.30 -2.75
C GLY A 43 19.16 -10.32 -2.31
N TRP A 44 18.73 -9.12 -1.96
CA TRP A 44 19.61 -7.99 -1.64
C TRP A 44 19.99 -7.88 -0.17
N ASN A 45 19.54 -8.79 0.69
CA ASN A 45 19.69 -8.75 2.15
C ASN A 45 19.43 -7.36 2.76
N SER A 46 18.43 -6.65 2.23
CA SER A 46 18.17 -5.26 2.56
C SER A 46 16.83 -5.14 3.23
N ARG A 47 16.75 -4.40 4.34
CA ARG A 47 15.47 -4.08 4.99
C ARG A 47 14.53 -3.38 3.99
N ARG A 48 13.31 -3.91 3.81
CA ARG A 48 12.30 -3.34 2.89
C ARG A 48 12.03 -1.86 3.13
N ALA A 49 11.98 -1.44 4.41
CA ALA A 49 11.70 -0.07 4.79
C ALA A 49 12.71 0.93 4.19
N ARG A 50 13.98 0.53 4.04
CA ARG A 50 15.01 1.39 3.44
C ARG A 50 14.81 1.57 1.94
N THR A 51 14.32 0.53 1.25
CA THR A 51 13.95 0.61 -0.17
C THR A 51 12.78 1.56 -0.35
N TYR A 52 11.69 1.35 0.42
CA TYR A 52 10.51 2.22 0.35
C TYR A 52 10.83 3.67 0.69
N ASN A 53 11.65 3.95 1.72
CA ASN A 53 12.01 5.32 2.08
C ASN A 53 12.74 6.06 0.95
N GLN A 54 13.61 5.37 0.20
CA GLN A 54 14.28 5.98 -0.96
C GLN A 54 13.29 6.28 -2.09
N LEU A 55 12.37 5.35 -2.38
CA LEU A 55 11.31 5.57 -3.37
C LEU A 55 10.39 6.72 -2.97
N ILE A 56 9.95 6.75 -1.71
CA ILE A 56 9.16 7.86 -1.13
C ILE A 56 9.89 9.19 -1.33
N ALA A 57 11.17 9.25 -0.98
CA ALA A 57 11.94 10.49 -1.10
C ALA A 57 12.03 10.99 -2.55
N LEU A 58 12.28 10.10 -3.52
CA LEU A 58 12.32 10.45 -4.94
C LEU A 58 10.95 10.89 -5.47
N LEU A 59 9.87 10.21 -5.08
CA LEU A 59 8.51 10.55 -5.50
C LEU A 59 8.06 11.90 -4.92
N ASN A 60 8.28 12.11 -3.63
CA ASN A 60 7.97 13.39 -2.98
C ASN A 60 8.78 14.54 -3.61
N ALA A 61 10.06 14.32 -3.91
CA ALA A 61 10.90 15.31 -4.59
C ALA A 61 10.41 15.64 -6.01
N ALA A 62 9.73 14.69 -6.67
CA ALA A 62 9.09 14.89 -7.97
C ALA A 62 7.67 15.48 -7.89
N GLY A 63 7.18 15.86 -6.70
CA GLY A 63 5.85 16.44 -6.50
C GLY A 63 4.71 15.42 -6.57
N PHE A 64 4.99 14.16 -6.23
CA PHE A 64 3.99 13.12 -6.07
C PHE A 64 3.73 12.87 -4.59
N ASP A 65 2.51 13.17 -4.15
CA ASP A 65 2.07 12.92 -2.78
C ASP A 65 1.63 11.47 -2.62
N ARG A 66 1.97 10.89 -1.47
CA ARG A 66 1.53 9.54 -1.13
C ARG A 66 0.03 9.52 -0.92
N HIS A 67 -0.66 8.62 -1.61
CA HIS A 67 -2.08 8.41 -1.46
C HIS A 67 -2.37 7.23 -0.51
N GLN A 68 -2.06 6.00 -0.94
CA GLN A 68 -2.20 4.82 -0.10
C GLN A 68 -1.09 3.82 -0.43
N TYR A 69 -0.39 3.31 0.60
CA TYR A 69 0.69 2.33 0.43
C TYR A 69 1.75 2.73 -0.63
N SER A 70 1.76 2.05 -1.78
CA SER A 70 2.67 2.26 -2.91
C SER A 70 2.00 3.02 -4.07
N ASP A 71 0.85 3.65 -3.83
CA ASP A 71 0.17 4.55 -4.74
C ASP A 71 0.46 6.02 -4.39
N TYR A 72 0.87 6.77 -5.41
CA TYR A 72 1.24 8.18 -5.33
C TYR A 72 0.50 8.95 -6.41
N ARG A 73 0.24 10.23 -6.16
CA ARG A 73 -0.51 11.09 -7.07
C ARG A 73 0.09 12.48 -7.13
N SER A 74 0.09 13.06 -8.32
CA SER A 74 0.29 14.49 -8.52
C SER A 74 -0.93 15.07 -9.23
N LEU A 75 -1.47 16.19 -8.73
CA LEU A 75 -2.72 16.78 -9.25
C LEU A 75 -2.52 17.63 -10.50
N ALA A 76 -1.28 18.08 -10.75
CA ALA A 76 -0.94 18.99 -11.84
C ALA A 76 0.41 18.59 -12.46
N THR A 77 0.40 17.54 -13.28
CA THR A 77 1.58 17.06 -13.99
C THR A 77 1.24 16.61 -15.40
N THR A 78 2.24 16.15 -16.15
CA THR A 78 2.07 15.58 -17.49
C THR A 78 2.40 14.10 -17.49
N GLY A 79 1.87 13.37 -18.49
CA GLY A 79 2.27 11.98 -18.72
C GLY A 79 3.78 11.83 -18.92
N PHE A 80 4.42 12.79 -19.60
CA PHE A 80 5.87 12.82 -19.78
C PHE A 80 6.63 12.89 -18.43
N ILE A 81 6.30 13.85 -17.57
CA ILE A 81 6.97 14.02 -16.27
C ILE A 81 6.71 12.82 -15.37
N THR A 82 5.49 12.27 -15.41
CA THR A 82 5.13 11.07 -14.65
C THR A 82 5.95 9.86 -15.09
N TRP A 83 6.05 9.61 -16.40
CA TRP A 83 6.88 8.54 -16.94
C TRP A 83 8.36 8.73 -16.60
N ALA A 84 8.89 9.95 -16.76
CA ALA A 84 10.28 10.25 -16.44
C ALA A 84 10.56 10.04 -14.94
N THR A 85 9.60 10.36 -14.08
CA THR A 85 9.68 10.10 -12.64
C THR A 85 9.76 8.61 -12.37
N MET A 86 8.86 7.80 -12.95
CA MET A 86 8.88 6.33 -12.84
C MET A 86 10.23 5.75 -13.28
N TRP A 87 10.75 6.22 -14.42
CA TRP A 87 12.05 5.81 -14.95
C TRP A 87 13.20 6.14 -14.00
N ASN A 88 13.16 7.32 -13.38
CA ASN A 88 14.18 7.78 -12.44
C ASN A 88 14.17 7.04 -11.10
N LEU A 89 13.08 6.35 -10.73
CA LEU A 89 13.04 5.55 -9.50
C LEU A 89 14.08 4.43 -9.49
N ARG A 90 14.54 3.96 -10.65
CA ARG A 90 15.59 2.94 -10.75
C ARG A 90 16.91 3.34 -10.08
N ASN A 91 17.13 4.65 -9.90
CA ASN A 91 18.36 5.21 -9.35
C ASN A 91 18.43 5.11 -7.81
N ILE A 92 17.55 4.34 -7.16
CA ILE A 92 17.73 4.01 -5.74
C ILE A 92 18.98 3.17 -5.51
N ASN A 93 19.50 3.19 -4.28
CA ASN A 93 20.66 2.40 -3.90
C ASN A 93 20.27 1.07 -3.22
N PRO A 94 21.09 0.01 -3.43
CA PRO A 94 22.16 -0.09 -4.43
C PRO A 94 21.62 -0.08 -5.89
N PRO A 95 22.46 0.28 -6.88
CA PRO A 95 22.08 0.19 -8.30
C PRO A 95 21.55 -1.19 -8.68
N MET A 96 20.69 -1.27 -9.70
CA MET A 96 20.03 -2.49 -10.19
C MET A 96 19.03 -3.12 -9.21
N LYS A 97 18.87 -2.55 -8.02
CA LYS A 97 17.97 -3.13 -7.02
C LYS A 97 16.52 -2.98 -7.40
N LEU A 98 16.08 -1.82 -7.88
CA LEU A 98 14.68 -1.68 -8.27
C LEU A 98 14.37 -2.56 -9.48
N GLU A 99 15.26 -2.57 -10.47
CA GLU A 99 15.14 -3.33 -11.71
C GLU A 99 15.04 -4.83 -11.46
N SER A 100 15.72 -5.35 -10.45
CA SER A 100 15.69 -6.77 -10.07
C SER A 100 14.59 -7.14 -9.07
N THR A 101 13.88 -6.16 -8.49
CA THR A 101 12.87 -6.40 -7.45
C THR A 101 11.47 -5.92 -7.83
N VAL A 102 11.32 -5.07 -8.84
CA VAL A 102 10.00 -4.57 -9.27
C VAL A 102 9.16 -5.70 -9.86
N ILE A 103 7.95 -5.87 -9.33
CA ILE A 103 6.95 -6.81 -9.84
C ILE A 103 6.02 -6.08 -10.82
N GLY A 104 5.67 -4.84 -10.50
CA GLY A 104 4.82 -4.01 -11.33
C GLY A 104 5.07 -2.53 -11.08
N MET A 105 4.98 -1.74 -12.15
CA MET A 105 5.01 -0.29 -12.07
C MET A 105 4.06 0.27 -13.12
N LYS A 106 3.13 1.13 -12.71
CA LYS A 106 2.04 1.60 -13.56
C LYS A 106 1.88 3.10 -13.42
N MET A 107 1.52 3.72 -14.54
CA MET A 107 1.04 5.09 -14.58
C MET A 107 -0.48 5.08 -14.73
N GLN A 108 -1.17 5.95 -13.99
CA GLN A 108 -2.60 6.18 -14.15
C GLN A 108 -2.84 7.65 -14.52
N PHE A 109 -3.80 7.90 -15.40
CA PHE A 109 -4.32 9.25 -15.65
C PHE A 109 -5.74 9.33 -15.09
N TYR A 110 -5.98 10.32 -14.23
CA TYR A 110 -7.28 10.57 -13.61
C TYR A 110 -7.98 11.70 -14.35
N HIS A 111 -8.92 11.36 -15.24
CA HIS A 111 -9.71 12.34 -15.98
C HIS A 111 -10.49 13.28 -15.04
N HIS A 112 -10.92 12.75 -13.89
CA HIS A 112 -11.51 13.51 -12.80
C HIS A 112 -10.71 13.27 -11.53
N ALA A 113 -10.26 14.33 -10.87
CA ALA A 113 -9.46 14.24 -9.65
C ALA A 113 -10.30 13.93 -8.39
N PHE A 114 -11.58 13.58 -8.55
CA PHE A 114 -12.45 13.22 -7.43
C PHE A 114 -11.98 11.88 -6.85
N LEU A 115 -11.61 11.93 -5.57
CA LEU A 115 -11.34 10.75 -4.78
C LEU A 115 -12.61 10.40 -4.00
N PHE A 116 -13.10 9.18 -4.18
CA PHE A 116 -14.17 8.64 -3.37
C PHE A 116 -13.57 7.73 -2.31
N ASP A 117 -13.33 8.28 -1.12
CA ASP A 117 -12.82 7.52 0.02
C ASP A 117 -14.00 7.04 0.89
N ILE A 118 -14.24 5.72 0.87
CA ILE A 118 -15.30 5.05 1.64
C ILE A 118 -14.75 4.36 2.90
N THR A 119 -13.52 4.68 3.31
CA THR A 119 -12.86 4.02 4.44
C THR A 119 -13.69 4.15 5.72
N ALA A 120 -14.18 5.34 6.02
CA ALA A 120 -15.02 5.57 7.20
C ALA A 120 -16.35 4.81 7.12
N ASP A 121 -16.93 4.68 5.92
CA ASP A 121 -18.20 3.96 5.73
C ASP A 121 -18.04 2.45 5.99
N LEU A 122 -16.90 1.88 5.60
CA LEU A 122 -16.60 0.45 5.78
C LEU A 122 -15.97 0.11 7.13
N GLN A 123 -15.40 1.10 7.84
CA GLN A 123 -14.89 0.90 9.19
C GLN A 123 -16.01 0.47 10.14
N LEU A 124 -15.65 -0.29 11.16
CA LEU A 124 -16.60 -0.82 12.13
C LEU A 124 -17.26 0.33 12.92
N GLY A 125 -18.59 0.44 12.82
CA GLY A 125 -19.39 1.59 13.28
C GLY A 125 -19.70 2.62 12.19
N GLY A 126 -19.17 2.43 10.99
CA GLY A 126 -19.50 3.21 9.79
C GLY A 126 -20.83 2.82 9.15
N ALA A 127 -21.26 3.58 8.14
CA ALA A 127 -22.55 3.40 7.47
C ALA A 127 -22.74 1.99 6.85
N GLY A 128 -21.67 1.38 6.35
CA GLY A 128 -21.67 0.03 5.77
C GLY A 128 -21.45 -1.09 6.80
N ALA A 129 -20.99 -0.77 8.00
CA ALA A 129 -20.72 -1.73 9.08
C ALA A 129 -21.21 -1.23 10.45
N PRO A 130 -22.51 -0.86 10.61
CA PRO A 130 -23.02 -0.26 11.85
C PRO A 130 -23.20 -1.27 13.00
N THR A 131 -23.13 -2.58 12.70
CA THR A 131 -23.40 -3.65 13.67
C THR A 131 -22.35 -4.76 13.53
N LEU A 132 -22.08 -5.49 14.63
CA LEU A 132 -21.28 -6.71 14.55
C LEU A 132 -22.12 -7.82 13.91
N ARG A 133 -21.67 -8.38 12.78
CA ARG A 133 -22.36 -9.47 12.08
C ARG A 133 -22.03 -10.86 12.64
N GLY A 134 -21.19 -10.92 13.66
CA GLY A 134 -20.76 -12.17 14.30
C GLY A 134 -19.65 -11.94 15.33
N PRO A 135 -19.16 -13.03 15.95
CA PRO A 135 -18.05 -12.99 16.89
C PRO A 135 -16.85 -12.24 16.30
N THR A 136 -16.51 -11.10 16.90
CA THR A 136 -15.42 -10.23 16.43
C THR A 136 -14.37 -10.09 17.52
N PRO A 137 -13.06 -10.13 17.21
CA PRO A 137 -12.02 -9.98 18.22
C PRO A 137 -12.18 -8.69 19.03
N ALA A 138 -12.26 -8.84 20.36
CA ALA A 138 -12.65 -7.76 21.27
C ALA A 138 -11.76 -6.51 21.13
N ASN A 139 -10.44 -6.70 21.02
CA ASN A 139 -9.50 -5.59 20.85
C ASN A 139 -9.70 -4.84 19.53
N LEU A 140 -10.07 -5.54 18.44
CA LEU A 140 -10.34 -4.87 17.16
C LEU A 140 -11.63 -4.06 17.22
N VAL A 141 -12.63 -4.52 17.97
CA VAL A 141 -13.85 -3.75 18.20
C VAL A 141 -13.55 -2.51 19.04
N GLN A 142 -12.84 -2.67 20.16
CA GLN A 142 -12.52 -1.58 21.09
C GLN A 142 -11.57 -0.53 20.49
N GLN A 143 -10.71 -0.92 19.55
CA GLN A 143 -9.79 -0.02 18.85
C GLN A 143 -10.37 0.51 17.52
N ALA A 144 -11.59 0.11 17.16
CA ALA A 144 -12.19 0.59 15.93
C ALA A 144 -12.41 2.11 15.99
N PRO A 145 -12.05 2.88 14.94
CA PRO A 145 -12.16 4.33 14.95
C PRO A 145 -13.58 4.85 15.21
N LEU A 146 -14.60 4.07 14.84
CA LEU A 146 -16.01 4.42 14.98
C LEU A 146 -16.75 3.50 15.97
N MET A 147 -16.05 2.88 16.91
CA MET A 147 -16.63 1.94 17.89
C MET A 147 -17.88 2.49 18.61
N GLY A 148 -17.92 3.79 18.93
CA GLY A 148 -19.04 4.44 19.60
C GLY A 148 -20.34 4.50 18.77
N ASN A 149 -20.27 4.24 17.47
CA ASN A 149 -21.43 4.23 16.58
C ASN A 149 -22.04 2.83 16.39
N LEU A 150 -21.47 1.80 17.02
CA LEU A 150 -21.97 0.43 16.90
C LEU A 150 -23.29 0.27 17.65
N LEU A 151 -24.27 -0.32 16.94
CA LEU A 151 -25.60 -0.59 17.48
C LEU A 151 -25.99 -2.05 17.20
N PRO A 152 -26.38 -2.86 18.21
CA PRO A 152 -26.32 -2.53 19.63
C PRO A 152 -24.87 -2.34 20.11
N VAL A 153 -24.73 -1.78 21.32
CA VAL A 153 -23.42 -1.64 21.97
C VAL A 153 -22.77 -3.03 22.10
N PRO A 154 -21.55 -3.24 21.60
CA PRO A 154 -20.89 -4.54 21.66
C PRO A 154 -20.71 -5.04 23.09
N ALA A 155 -20.95 -6.33 23.30
CA ALA A 155 -20.73 -7.01 24.57
C ALA A 155 -19.84 -8.25 24.41
N PRO A 156 -19.04 -8.59 25.43
CA PRO A 156 -18.26 -9.82 25.43
C PRO A 156 -19.14 -11.06 25.25
N LEU A 157 -18.61 -12.07 24.55
CA LEU A 157 -19.28 -13.37 24.50
C LEU A 157 -19.21 -14.10 25.84
N VAL A 158 -20.28 -14.83 26.16
CA VAL A 158 -20.37 -15.69 27.35
C VAL A 158 -19.59 -17.01 27.17
N ALA A 159 -19.48 -17.47 25.93
CA ALA A 159 -18.74 -18.68 25.54
C ALA A 159 -17.93 -18.38 24.26
N PRO A 160 -16.78 -19.06 24.03
CA PRO A 160 -16.06 -18.88 22.78
C PRO A 160 -16.92 -19.36 21.59
N PRO A 161 -16.73 -18.80 20.39
CA PRO A 161 -17.48 -19.22 19.21
C PRO A 161 -17.13 -20.66 18.82
N VAL A 162 -18.16 -21.50 18.66
CA VAL A 162 -18.05 -22.89 18.19
C VAL A 162 -19.07 -23.12 17.07
N PRO A 163 -18.63 -23.34 15.81
CA PRO A 163 -17.25 -23.31 15.35
C PRO A 163 -16.63 -21.90 15.42
N LEU A 164 -15.30 -21.82 15.41
CA LEU A 164 -14.61 -20.54 15.22
C LEU A 164 -15.04 -19.90 13.88
N PRO A 165 -14.98 -18.56 13.75
CA PRO A 165 -15.21 -17.92 12.47
C PRO A 165 -14.31 -18.51 11.37
N VAL A 166 -14.86 -18.67 10.17
CA VAL A 166 -14.18 -19.31 9.04
C VAL A 166 -12.83 -18.63 8.78
N HIS A 167 -11.80 -19.43 8.47
CA HIS A 167 -10.40 -19.01 8.32
C HIS A 167 -9.72 -18.44 9.58
N THR A 168 -10.37 -18.50 10.75
CA THR A 168 -9.71 -18.24 12.02
C THR A 168 -8.99 -19.50 12.49
N ARG A 169 -7.67 -19.40 12.72
CA ARG A 169 -6.88 -20.52 13.25
C ARG A 169 -7.23 -20.76 14.73
N ALA A 170 -7.44 -22.02 15.09
CA ALA A 170 -7.58 -22.40 16.49
C ALA A 170 -6.31 -22.05 17.29
N SER A 171 -6.52 -21.45 18.45
CA SER A 171 -5.47 -21.10 19.41
C SER A 171 -6.05 -21.06 20.81
N GLN A 172 -5.20 -21.09 21.84
CA GLN A 172 -5.64 -20.94 23.23
C GLN A 172 -6.45 -19.66 23.41
N SER A 173 -5.99 -18.53 22.85
CA SER A 173 -6.70 -17.24 22.90
C SER A 173 -8.05 -17.26 22.21
N ALA A 174 -8.20 -18.00 21.10
CA ALA A 174 -9.49 -18.14 20.41
C ALA A 174 -10.54 -18.89 21.25
N GLY A 175 -10.10 -19.74 22.18
CA GLY A 175 -10.97 -20.45 23.13
C GLY A 175 -11.41 -19.62 24.34
N VAL A 176 -10.97 -18.38 24.47
CA VAL A 176 -11.31 -17.51 25.61
C VAL A 176 -12.50 -16.60 25.23
N PRO A 177 -13.67 -16.69 25.91
CA PRO A 177 -14.86 -15.91 25.57
C PRO A 177 -14.63 -14.39 25.54
N ILE A 178 -13.91 -13.84 26.53
CA ILE A 178 -13.68 -12.40 26.66
C ILE A 178 -12.87 -11.79 25.50
N ASN A 179 -12.19 -12.61 24.70
CA ASN A 179 -11.49 -12.16 23.50
C ASN A 179 -12.42 -11.90 22.31
N TRP A 180 -13.73 -12.09 22.48
CA TRP A 180 -14.74 -11.94 21.43
C TRP A 180 -15.85 -11.00 21.89
N MET A 181 -16.38 -10.22 20.96
CA MET A 181 -17.54 -9.34 21.12
C MET A 181 -18.65 -9.74 20.14
N ARG A 182 -19.90 -9.42 20.49
CA ARG A 182 -21.04 -9.38 19.56
C ARG A 182 -21.92 -8.16 19.82
#